data_AF-H5SBU9-F1
#
_entry.id   AF-H5SBU9-F1
#
_cell.length_a   1.000
_cell.length_b   1.000
_cell.length_c   1.000
_cell.angle_alpha   90.00
_cell.angle_beta   90.00
_cell.angle_gamma   90.00
#
_symmetry.space_group_name_H-M   'P 1'
#
loop_
_entity.id
_entity.type
_entity.pdbx_description
1 polymer ?
#
loop_
_entity_poly.entity_id
_entity_poly.type
_entity_poly.pdbx_seq_one_letter_code
_entity_poly.pdbx_strand_id
1 'polypeptide(L)'
;MFKLVERDTVKSVLQNIRIILTTPKGTVPHRPDFAVDYRDFLDNPTPLNVGRLKALIADAIETYEPRAKVKAINIRYPQAGHVEAHITLSIQGEEEEIAWTYALQ
;
A
#
# COMPACT_ATOMS: atom_id res chain seq x y z
N MET A 1 1.78 2.78 -20.32
CA MET A 1 2.45 1.53 -20.74
C MET A 1 3.06 0.89 -19.49
N PHE A 2 2.58 -0.28 -19.05
CA PHE A 2 3.13 -0.97 -17.89
C PHE A 2 4.50 -1.56 -18.26
N LYS A 3 5.55 -1.17 -17.55
CA LYS A 3 6.88 -1.78 -17.68
C LYS A 3 7.03 -2.77 -16.54
N LEU A 4 7.00 -4.06 -16.86
CA LEU A 4 7.35 -5.11 -15.91
C LEU A 4 8.88 -5.13 -15.84
N VAL A 5 9.42 -5.12 -14.62
CA VAL A 5 10.86 -4.97 -14.31
C VAL A 5 11.37 -3.53 -14.46
N GLU A 6 11.22 -2.78 -13.38
CA GLU A 6 11.85 -1.48 -13.23
C GLU A 6 13.26 -1.61 -12.63
N ARG A 7 14.23 -0.90 -13.20
CA ARG A 7 15.64 -0.98 -12.79
C ARG A 7 16.00 0.02 -11.70
N ASP A 8 15.20 1.08 -11.61
CA ASP A 8 15.28 2.07 -10.54
C ASP A 8 14.73 1.47 -9.24
N THR A 9 15.52 1.55 -8.16
CA THR A 9 15.19 0.96 -6.86
C THR A 9 13.86 1.49 -6.33
N VAL A 10 13.68 2.81 -6.35
CA VAL A 10 12.48 3.48 -5.85
C VAL A 10 11.26 3.02 -6.63
N LYS A 11 11.29 3.12 -7.95
CA LYS A 11 10.14 2.74 -8.78
C LYS A 11 9.85 1.24 -8.73
N SER A 12 10.87 0.39 -8.58
CA SER A 12 10.69 -1.06 -8.37
C SER A 12 9.94 -1.35 -7.06
N VAL A 13 10.32 -0.69 -5.97
CA VAL A 13 9.64 -0.80 -4.66
C VAL A 13 8.20 -0.29 -4.76
N LEU A 14 7.97 0.88 -5.35
CA LEU A 14 6.62 1.42 -5.54
C LEU A 14 5.75 0.52 -6.42
N GLN A 15 6.33 -0.14 -7.43
CA GLN A 15 5.64 -1.13 -8.25
C GLN A 15 5.21 -2.34 -7.42
N ASN A 16 6.09 -2.88 -6.57
CA ASN A 16 5.76 -3.99 -5.69
C ASN A 16 4.68 -3.61 -4.67
N ILE A 17 4.78 -2.44 -4.03
CA ILE A 17 3.76 -1.93 -3.11
C ILE A 17 2.40 -1.82 -3.82
N ARG A 18 2.38 -1.31 -5.05
CA ARG A 18 1.15 -1.28 -5.85
C ARG A 18 0.56 -2.67 -6.05
N ILE A 19 1.38 -3.67 -6.38
CA ILE A 19 0.92 -5.07 -6.55
C ILE A 19 0.32 -5.61 -5.25
N ILE A 20 0.98 -5.36 -4.11
CA ILE A 20 0.49 -5.75 -2.77
C ILE A 20 -0.88 -5.11 -2.50
N LEU A 21 -1.07 -3.83 -2.82
CA LEU A 21 -2.32 -3.13 -2.58
C LEU A 21 -3.43 -3.50 -3.57
N THR A 22 -3.12 -3.86 -4.82
CA THR A 22 -4.14 -4.19 -5.82
C THR A 22 -4.62 -5.64 -5.75
N THR A 23 -3.78 -6.54 -5.25
CA THR A 23 -4.07 -7.98 -5.27
C THR A 23 -5.07 -8.32 -4.16
N PRO A 24 -6.22 -8.93 -4.45
CA PRO A 24 -7.11 -9.41 -3.39
C PRO A 24 -6.46 -10.56 -2.61
N LYS A 25 -6.54 -10.53 -1.28
CA LYS A 25 -6.04 -11.61 -0.43
C LYS A 25 -6.72 -12.94 -0.80
N GLY A 26 -5.98 -14.05 -0.70
CA GLY A 26 -6.47 -15.39 -1.04
C GLY A 26 -6.46 -15.74 -2.53
N THR A 27 -6.21 -14.79 -3.42
CA THR A 27 -6.25 -15.05 -4.88
C THR A 27 -4.96 -15.64 -5.44
N VAL A 28 -3.85 -15.57 -4.71
CA VAL A 28 -2.57 -16.12 -5.15
C VAL A 28 -2.48 -17.59 -4.73
N PRO A 29 -2.52 -18.56 -5.68
CA PRO A 29 -2.72 -19.98 -5.36
C PRO A 29 -1.72 -20.58 -4.37
N HIS A 30 -0.45 -20.19 -4.49
CA HIS A 30 0.63 -20.70 -3.63
C HIS A 30 0.94 -19.78 -2.45
N ARG A 31 0.22 -18.66 -2.30
CA ARG A 31 0.41 -17.67 -1.23
C ARG A 31 -0.94 -17.04 -0.83
N PRO A 32 -1.86 -17.78 -0.21
CA PRO A 32 -3.18 -17.26 0.13
C PRO A 32 -3.12 -16.07 1.11
N ASP A 33 -2.08 -16.00 1.94
CA ASP A 33 -1.89 -14.88 2.87
C ASP A 33 -1.40 -13.60 2.20
N PHE A 34 -0.88 -13.69 0.95
CA PHE A 34 -0.32 -12.55 0.23
C PHE A 34 -1.36 -11.45 0.00
N ALA A 35 -0.87 -10.21 0.00
CA ALA A 35 -1.62 -8.98 -0.17
C ALA A 35 -2.48 -8.61 1.06
N VAL A 36 -3.36 -7.65 0.87
CA VAL A 36 -4.16 -7.06 1.94
C VAL A 36 -5.64 -7.10 1.57
N ASP A 37 -6.47 -7.39 2.56
CA ASP A 37 -7.92 -7.27 2.43
C ASP A 37 -8.39 -6.03 3.17
N TYR A 38 -8.60 -4.95 2.44
CA TYR A 38 -9.01 -3.67 3.00
C TYR A 38 -10.36 -3.15 2.49
N ARG A 39 -11.02 -3.87 1.58
CA ARG A 39 -12.20 -3.36 0.85
C ARG A 39 -13.36 -3.07 1.79
N ASP A 40 -13.57 -3.92 2.79
CA ASP A 40 -14.62 -3.77 3.81
C ASP A 40 -14.49 -2.47 4.63
N PHE A 41 -13.30 -1.87 4.70
CA PHE A 41 -13.04 -0.65 5.47
C PHE A 41 -13.17 0.63 4.63
N LEU A 42 -13.20 0.53 3.30
CA LEU A 42 -13.28 1.70 2.41
C LEU A 42 -14.63 2.41 2.54
N ASP A 43 -15.72 1.64 2.56
CA ASP A 43 -17.09 2.16 2.59
C ASP A 43 -17.56 2.57 3.99
N ASN A 44 -16.78 2.26 5.04
CA ASN A 44 -17.13 2.56 6.44
C ASN A 44 -15.99 3.30 7.17
N PRO A 45 -15.79 4.61 6.92
CA PRO A 45 -14.64 5.38 7.41
C PRO A 45 -14.80 5.85 8.86
N THR A 46 -15.09 4.94 9.79
CA THR A 46 -15.01 5.26 11.23
C THR A 46 -13.55 5.43 11.66
N PRO A 47 -13.25 6.23 12.70
CA PRO A 47 -11.87 6.39 13.20
C PRO A 47 -11.18 5.05 13.51
N LEU A 48 -11.95 4.06 14.01
CA LEU A 48 -11.47 2.71 14.25
C LEU A 48 -11.10 1.98 12.96
N ASN A 49 -11.97 2.02 11.95
CA ASN A 49 -11.73 1.37 10.66
C ASN A 49 -10.60 2.02 9.88
N VAL A 50 -10.49 3.35 9.93
CA VAL A 50 -9.34 4.07 9.36
C VAL A 50 -8.03 3.66 10.05
N GLY A 51 -8.06 3.51 11.38
CA GLY A 51 -6.91 3.00 12.13
C GLY A 51 -6.52 1.57 11.71
N ARG A 52 -7.51 0.69 11.58
CA ARG A 52 -7.31 -0.69 11.09
C ARG A 52 -6.77 -0.72 9.66
N LEU A 53 -7.33 0.09 8.77
CA LEU A 53 -6.88 0.22 7.38
C LEU A 53 -5.40 0.59 7.30
N LYS A 54 -4.99 1.59 8.09
CA LYS A 54 -3.58 2.00 8.18
C LYS A 54 -2.68 0.87 8.67
N ALA A 55 -3.09 0.18 9.74
CA ALA A 55 -2.32 -0.94 10.28
C ALA A 55 -2.17 -2.10 9.27
N LEU A 56 -3.25 -2.46 8.57
CA LEU A 56 -3.24 -3.50 7.54
C LEU A 56 -2.33 -3.15 6.36
N ILE A 57 -2.40 -1.91 5.88
CA ILE A 57 -1.53 -1.44 4.79
C ILE A 57 -0.07 -1.46 5.23
N ALA A 58 0.23 -0.96 6.44
CA ALA A 58 1.59 -0.94 6.97
C ALA A 58 2.17 -2.36 7.10
N ASP A 59 1.43 -3.26 7.74
CA ASP A 59 1.83 -4.65 7.96
C ASP A 59 2.07 -5.39 6.64
N ALA A 60 1.19 -5.22 5.66
CA ALA A 60 1.35 -5.84 4.35
C ALA A 60 2.58 -5.31 3.59
N ILE A 61 2.82 -3.99 3.63
CA ILE A 61 4.00 -3.39 2.99
C ILE A 61 5.28 -3.91 3.65
N GLU A 62 5.37 -3.87 4.98
CA GLU A 62 6.57 -4.28 5.70
C GLU A 62 6.82 -5.79 5.62
N THR A 63 5.76 -6.60 5.51
CA THR A 63 5.87 -8.06 5.35
C THR A 63 6.35 -8.44 3.95
N TYR A 64 5.79 -7.83 2.90
CA TYR A 64 6.02 -8.26 1.51
C TYR A 64 7.03 -7.41 0.73
N GLU A 65 7.42 -6.24 1.23
CA GLU A 65 8.44 -5.37 0.66
C GLU A 65 9.43 -4.87 1.73
N PRO A 66 10.35 -5.73 2.21
CA PRO A 66 11.23 -5.43 3.35
C PRO A 66 12.25 -4.31 3.10
N ARG A 67 12.41 -3.87 1.84
CA ARG A 67 13.23 -2.71 1.49
C ARG A 67 12.55 -1.39 1.84
N ALA A 68 11.23 -1.38 2.05
CA ALA A 68 10.47 -0.20 2.43
C ALA A 68 10.07 -0.25 3.91
N LYS A 69 10.16 0.88 4.60
CA LYS A 69 9.61 1.09 5.94
C LYS A 69 8.56 2.16 5.91
N VAL A 70 7.40 1.89 6.52
CA VAL A 70 6.29 2.84 6.56
C VAL A 70 6.50 3.82 7.71
N LYS A 71 6.54 5.11 7.39
CA LYS A 71 6.70 6.20 8.39
C LYS A 71 5.37 6.81 8.79
N ALA A 72 4.52 7.04 7.80
CA ALA A 72 3.20 7.62 8.01
C ALA A 72 2.21 7.13 6.96
N ILE A 73 0.95 6.96 7.36
CA ILE A 73 -0.17 6.73 6.45
C ILE A 73 -1.27 7.73 6.78
N ASN A 74 -1.67 8.50 5.76
CA ASN A 74 -2.82 9.38 5.82
C ASN A 74 -3.85 8.95 4.77
N ILE A 75 -5.07 8.68 5.23
CA ILE A 75 -6.19 8.27 4.38
C ILE A 75 -7.06 9.49 4.13
N ARG A 76 -7.30 9.80 2.86
CA ARG A 76 -8.16 10.91 2.43
C ARG A 76 -9.34 10.38 1.64
N TYR A 77 -10.44 11.10 1.74
CA TYR A 77 -11.69 10.84 1.04
C TYR A 77 -12.03 12.07 0.20
N PRO A 78 -11.30 12.31 -0.92
CA PRO A 78 -11.47 13.53 -1.71
C PRO A 78 -12.87 13.67 -2.31
N GLN A 79 -13.52 12.55 -2.64
CA GLN A 79 -14.88 12.49 -3.15
C GLN A 79 -15.53 11.16 -2.75
N ALA A 80 -16.87 11.09 -2.78
CA ALA A 80 -17.60 9.87 -2.48
C ALA A 80 -17.13 8.71 -3.37
N GLY A 81 -16.86 7.55 -2.76
CA GLY A 81 -16.37 6.36 -3.47
C GLY A 81 -14.91 6.44 -3.95
N HIS A 82 -14.16 7.48 -3.59
CA HIS A 82 -12.72 7.56 -3.86
C HIS A 82 -11.96 7.70 -2.55
N VAL A 83 -11.04 6.77 -2.31
CA VAL A 83 -10.20 6.75 -1.12
C VAL A 83 -8.74 6.81 -1.57
N GLU A 84 -7.98 7.75 -1.01
CA GLU A 84 -6.56 7.91 -1.32
C GLU A 84 -5.72 7.64 -0.07
N ALA A 85 -4.72 6.76 -0.22
CA ALA A 85 -3.69 6.54 0.78
C ALA A 85 -2.45 7.35 0.40
N HIS A 86 -2.11 8.33 1.24
CA HIS A 86 -0.83 9.01 1.21
C HIS A 86 0.10 8.31 2.18
N ILE A 87 1.14 7.67 1.65
CA ILE A 87 2.07 6.84 2.40
C ILE A 87 3.45 7.50 2.31
N THR A 88 4.04 7.79 3.46
CA THR A 88 5.43 8.23 3.56
C THR A 88 6.29 7.01 3.86
N LEU A 89 7.25 6.76 2.98
CA LEU A 89 8.11 5.57 2.99
C LEU A 89 9.58 5.97 3.11
N SER A 90 10.35 5.18 3.85
CA SER A 90 11.81 5.21 3.78
C SER A 90 12.27 3.94 3.07
N ILE A 91 13.05 4.09 1.99
CA ILE A 91 13.53 2.97 1.18
C ILE A 91 15.02 2.74 1.47
N GLN A 92 15.41 1.48 1.69
CA GLN A 92 16.81 1.13 1.90
C GLN A 92 17.67 1.53 0.70
N GLY A 93 18.74 2.28 0.96
CA GLY A 93 19.63 2.81 -0.06
C GLY A 93 19.29 4.23 -0.51
N GLU A 94 18.15 4.78 -0.07
CA GLU A 94 17.76 6.17 -0.29
C GLU A 94 17.82 6.93 1.05
N GLU A 95 18.40 8.14 1.04
CA GLU A 95 18.45 9.00 2.23
C GLU A 95 17.14 9.78 2.43
N GLU A 96 16.37 10.00 1.36
CA GLU A 96 15.14 10.79 1.39
C GLU A 96 13.90 9.93 1.67
N GLU A 97 12.97 10.50 2.44
CA GLU A 97 11.63 9.94 2.60
C GLU A 97 10.79 10.24 1.37
N ILE A 98 10.12 9.21 0.85
CA ILE A 98 9.30 9.29 -0.35
C ILE A 98 7.85 9.37 0.05
N ALA A 99 7.20 10.47 -0.32
CA ALA A 99 5.76 10.61 -0.23
C ALA A 99 5.13 10.01 -1.50
N TRP A 100 4.31 8.98 -1.32
CA TRP A 100 3.63 8.29 -2.39
C TRP A 100 2.11 8.27 -2.16
N THR A 101 1.35 8.62 -3.19
CA THR A 101 -0.12 8.62 -3.14
C THR A 101 -0.65 7.49 -3.99
N TYR A 102 -1.61 6.73 -3.44
CA TYR A 102 -2.28 5.66 -4.13
C TYR A 102 -3.80 5.71 -3.93
N ALA A 103 -4.55 5.61 -5.02
CA ALA A 103 -6.00 5.49 -4.97
C ALA A 103 -6.38 4.03 -4.66
N LEU A 104 -7.02 3.82 -3.52
CA LEU A 104 -7.58 2.53 -3.14
C LEU A 104 -8.88 2.29 -3.93
N GLN A 105 -9.02 1.08 -4.47
CA GLN A 105 -10.14 0.67 -5.32
C GLN A 105 -10.76 -0.65 -4.85
#